data_AF-A0A7M4D6Y7-F1
#
_entry.id   AF-A0A7M4D6Y7-F1
#
_cell.length_a   1.000
_cell.length_b   1.000
_cell.length_c   1.000
_cell.angle_alpha   90.00
_cell.angle_beta   90.00
_cell.angle_gamma   90.00
#
_symmetry.space_group_name_H-M   'P 1'
#
loop_
_entity.id
_entity.type
_entity.pdbx_description
1 polymer ?
#
loop_
_entity_poly.entity_id
_entity_poly.type
_entity_poly.pdbx_seq_one_letter_code
_entity_poly.pdbx_strand_id
1 'polypeptide(L)'
;MKKLTNCRYIAFLVVVVFAFNFVGCKPVDKKNTEGQTVKPLLKKAIEKEVKDVVYPLPTTFELTSMLNRIGADYILGLSNSSENADKYFTEKARALNLGVYSADLSYASTYQRKQETMLFLKASKALIDNLEITSAYNETLVEEVEKNLDDKDQLVKIITNSFYDTYEFLNKNAKGNLSLMVVSGSFIEGLYIATHISENTYSNPEIVKVIFDQKEVLEKLLSVLEPEAKDPNIDSLLIELNGLKLSYDKIVDGSMDEEQLKEITASVAKLRDSIVQ
;
A
#
# COMPACT_ATOMS: atom_id res chain seq x y z
N MET A 1 -13.52 41.25 -81.90
CA MET A 1 -14.74 42.08 -82.00
C MET A 1 -15.06 42.65 -80.61
N LYS A 2 -15.29 43.97 -80.56
CA LYS A 2 -15.89 44.81 -79.50
C LYS A 2 -15.26 44.86 -78.09
N LYS A 3 -14.59 46.00 -77.86
CA LYS A 3 -14.32 46.72 -76.59
C LYS A 3 -15.62 47.14 -75.88
N LEU A 4 -15.53 47.47 -74.58
CA LEU A 4 -15.95 48.74 -73.91
C LEU A 4 -16.01 48.47 -72.37
N THR A 5 -15.04 48.90 -71.55
CA THR A 5 -14.89 50.20 -70.84
C THR A 5 -15.97 50.58 -69.79
N ASN A 6 -15.49 50.79 -68.56
CA ASN A 6 -15.78 51.84 -67.55
C ASN A 6 -17.18 51.98 -66.89
N CYS A 7 -17.19 51.97 -65.55
CA CYS A 7 -17.72 53.03 -64.64
C CYS A 7 -17.60 52.55 -63.16
N ARG A 8 -16.66 53.01 -62.32
CA ARG A 8 -16.65 54.22 -61.46
C ARG A 8 -17.86 54.43 -60.51
N TYR A 9 -17.59 54.14 -59.22
CA TYR A 9 -17.94 54.85 -57.96
C TYR A 9 -19.39 55.17 -57.54
N ILE A 10 -19.61 55.13 -56.20
CA ILE A 10 -20.50 55.91 -55.30
C ILE A 10 -21.20 54.94 -54.30
N ALA A 11 -20.69 54.76 -53.06
CA ALA A 11 -21.11 55.43 -51.79
C ALA A 11 -22.63 55.44 -51.58
N PHE A 12 -23.25 54.82 -50.56
CA PHE A 12 -23.53 55.35 -49.21
C PHE A 12 -24.49 54.34 -48.52
N LEU A 13 -24.14 53.68 -47.40
CA LEU A 13 -24.68 53.93 -46.04
C LEU A 13 -26.23 53.93 -45.90
N VAL A 14 -26.84 52.81 -45.46
CA VAL A 14 -28.09 52.81 -44.64
C VAL A 14 -28.15 51.54 -43.75
N VAL A 15 -28.35 51.79 -42.46
CA VAL A 15 -28.60 50.87 -41.35
C VAL A 15 -29.95 50.17 -41.49
N VAL A 16 -30.00 48.84 -41.27
CA VAL A 16 -31.25 48.16 -40.88
C VAL A 16 -30.95 47.14 -39.77
N VAL A 17 -31.52 47.44 -38.61
CA VAL A 17 -31.66 46.58 -37.43
C VAL A 17 -32.50 45.36 -37.80
N PHE A 18 -32.03 44.15 -37.49
CA PHE A 18 -32.88 42.97 -37.42
C PHE A 18 -32.52 42.12 -36.21
N ALA A 19 -33.36 42.22 -35.18
CA ALA A 19 -33.45 41.23 -34.13
C ALA A 19 -34.24 40.03 -34.68
N PHE A 20 -33.62 38.86 -34.72
CA PHE A 20 -34.33 37.59 -34.89
C PHE A 20 -33.95 36.62 -33.77
N ASN A 21 -34.98 36.27 -33.02
CA ASN A 21 -35.02 35.17 -32.06
C ASN A 21 -34.84 33.84 -32.80
N PHE A 22 -34.05 32.94 -32.23
CA PHE A 22 -34.21 31.51 -32.46
C PHE A 22 -34.22 30.77 -31.13
N VAL A 23 -35.41 30.29 -30.78
CA VAL A 23 -35.66 29.23 -29.81
C VAL A 23 -35.75 27.91 -30.57
N GLY A 24 -35.08 26.88 -30.06
CA GLY A 24 -35.61 25.51 -30.06
C GLY A 24 -35.17 24.60 -31.21
N CYS A 25 -34.19 23.75 -30.92
CA CYS A 25 -34.15 22.40 -31.48
C CYS A 25 -33.65 21.39 -30.42
N LYS A 26 -34.47 20.36 -30.18
CA LYS A 26 -34.16 19.05 -29.58
C LYS A 26 -35.02 18.03 -30.39
N PRO A 27 -34.73 16.72 -30.41
CA PRO A 27 -33.60 15.96 -29.83
C PRO A 27 -32.98 14.92 -30.81
N VAL A 28 -31.87 14.26 -30.44
CA VAL A 28 -31.69 12.78 -30.50
C VAL A 28 -30.54 12.39 -29.55
N ASP A 29 -30.80 11.34 -28.76
CA ASP A 29 -30.01 10.79 -27.67
C ASP A 29 -28.63 10.23 -28.05
N LYS A 30 -27.63 10.60 -27.25
CA LYS A 30 -26.48 9.75 -26.92
C LYS A 30 -26.25 9.81 -25.41
N LYS A 31 -26.42 8.66 -24.75
CA LYS A 31 -26.11 8.45 -23.34
C LYS A 31 -24.64 8.81 -23.07
N ASN A 32 -24.42 9.90 -22.34
CA ASN A 32 -23.18 10.14 -21.64
C ASN A 32 -23.20 9.30 -20.36
N THR A 33 -22.22 8.40 -20.22
CA THR A 33 -21.89 7.80 -18.93
C THR A 33 -21.10 8.85 -18.18
N GLU A 34 -21.71 9.43 -17.15
CA GLU A 34 -21.07 10.37 -16.25
C GLU A 34 -19.88 9.69 -15.56
N GLY A 35 -18.68 10.22 -15.78
CA GLY A 35 -17.56 9.99 -14.89
C GLY A 35 -17.91 10.57 -13.53
N GLN A 36 -18.02 9.71 -12.52
CA GLN A 36 -18.17 10.13 -11.14
C GLN A 36 -16.90 10.85 -10.70
N THR A 37 -16.96 12.17 -10.70
CA THR A 37 -16.02 13.01 -9.95
C THR A 37 -16.26 12.73 -8.47
N VAL A 38 -15.36 11.94 -7.87
CA VAL A 38 -15.33 11.75 -6.41
C VAL A 38 -15.23 13.14 -5.78
N LYS A 39 -16.23 13.51 -4.98
CA LYS A 39 -16.32 14.85 -4.38
C LYS A 39 -15.06 15.14 -3.54
N PRO A 40 -14.47 16.34 -3.62
CA PRO A 40 -13.24 16.71 -2.87
C PRO A 40 -13.33 16.53 -1.35
N LEU A 41 -14.55 16.55 -0.80
CA LEU A 41 -14.82 16.33 0.63
C LEU A 41 -14.69 14.84 1.03
N LEU A 42 -15.00 13.91 0.13
CA LEU A 42 -14.83 12.47 0.36
C LEU A 42 -13.34 12.09 0.30
N LYS A 43 -12.60 12.69 -0.65
CA LYS A 43 -11.14 12.52 -0.76
C LYS A 43 -10.40 13.05 0.48
N LYS A 44 -10.82 14.19 1.03
CA LYS A 44 -10.26 14.74 2.29
C LYS A 44 -10.62 13.92 3.53
N ALA A 45 -11.79 13.28 3.55
CA ALA A 45 -12.17 12.35 4.62
C ALA A 45 -11.31 11.09 4.55
N ILE A 46 -11.12 10.51 3.36
CA ILE A 46 -10.23 9.37 3.13
C ILE A 46 -8.77 9.73 3.41
N GLU A 47 -8.24 10.89 2.98
CA GLU A 47 -6.87 11.33 3.27
C GLU A 47 -6.62 11.52 4.78
N LYS A 48 -7.64 11.92 5.55
CA LYS A 48 -7.55 12.11 7.00
C LYS A 48 -7.77 10.81 7.77
N GLU A 49 -8.74 9.99 7.36
CA GLU A 49 -9.00 8.67 7.94
C GLU A 49 -7.88 7.67 7.60
N VAL A 50 -7.32 7.69 6.40
CA VAL A 50 -6.17 6.84 6.08
C VAL A 50 -5.00 7.25 6.99
N LYS A 51 -4.67 8.54 7.10
CA LYS A 51 -3.60 9.05 7.97
C LYS A 51 -3.81 8.75 9.47
N ASP A 52 -5.06 8.77 9.95
CA ASP A 52 -5.43 8.53 11.36
C ASP A 52 -5.83 7.06 11.68
N VAL A 53 -6.13 6.20 10.69
CA VAL A 53 -6.62 4.82 10.87
C VAL A 53 -5.61 3.75 10.40
N VAL A 54 -4.73 4.06 9.44
CA VAL A 54 -3.59 3.16 9.10
C VAL A 54 -2.56 3.13 10.23
N TYR A 55 -2.39 4.24 10.96
CA TYR A 55 -1.40 4.38 12.03
C TYR A 55 -2.02 4.63 13.41
N PRO A 56 -2.80 3.65 13.85
CA PRO A 56 -2.53 2.99 15.12
C PRO A 56 -2.26 1.48 14.97
N LEU A 57 -1.94 0.96 13.77
CA LEU A 57 -1.51 -0.44 13.62
C LEU A 57 -0.07 -0.56 14.14
N PRO A 58 0.28 -1.59 14.92
CA PRO A 58 1.67 -1.84 15.28
C PRO A 58 2.48 -2.02 14.00
N THR A 59 3.57 -1.29 13.90
CA THR A 59 4.51 -1.37 12.78
C THR A 59 5.23 -2.71 12.79
N THR A 60 5.76 -3.14 11.64
CA THR A 60 6.58 -4.36 11.61
C THR A 60 7.86 -4.21 12.44
N PHE A 61 8.35 -2.99 12.68
CA PHE A 61 9.39 -2.73 13.68
C PHE A 61 8.94 -3.03 15.10
N GLU A 62 7.75 -2.57 15.51
CA GLU A 62 7.21 -2.87 16.83
C GLU A 62 7.00 -4.37 17.01
N LEU A 63 6.42 -5.05 16.01
CA LEU A 63 6.24 -6.50 16.02
C LEU A 63 7.57 -7.24 16.16
N THR A 64 8.54 -6.96 15.28
CA THR A 64 9.85 -7.63 15.31
C THR A 64 10.64 -7.28 16.57
N SER A 65 10.47 -6.08 17.13
CA SER A 65 11.08 -5.67 18.40
C SER A 65 10.46 -6.41 19.59
N MET A 66 9.14 -6.63 19.58
CA MET A 66 8.48 -7.48 20.58
C MET A 66 9.05 -8.89 20.54
N LEU A 67 9.15 -9.50 19.36
CA LEU A 67 9.75 -10.83 19.15
C LEU A 67 11.22 -10.90 19.60
N ASN A 68 12.01 -9.87 19.28
CA ASN A 68 13.40 -9.79 19.69
C ASN A 68 13.55 -9.67 21.22
N ARG A 69 12.67 -8.90 21.88
CA ARG A 69 12.69 -8.71 23.34
C ARG A 69 12.33 -9.99 24.11
N ILE A 70 11.45 -10.83 23.57
CA ILE A 70 11.09 -12.13 24.15
C ILE A 70 12.11 -13.24 23.81
N GLY A 71 13.24 -12.87 23.18
CA GLY A 71 14.37 -13.76 22.93
C GLY A 71 14.22 -14.67 21.71
N ALA A 72 13.29 -14.38 20.80
CA ALA A 72 13.25 -15.07 19.51
C ALA A 72 14.50 -14.71 18.70
N ASP A 73 15.03 -15.68 17.95
CA ASP A 73 16.24 -15.52 17.15
C ASP A 73 15.94 -15.10 15.71
N TYR A 74 16.95 -14.57 15.02
CA TYR A 74 16.87 -14.31 13.59
C TYR A 74 17.01 -15.62 12.80
N ILE A 75 16.04 -15.94 11.94
CA ILE A 75 16.07 -17.10 11.06
C ILE A 75 16.48 -16.66 9.65
N LEU A 76 17.67 -17.07 9.23
CA LEU A 76 18.16 -16.82 7.88
C LEU A 76 17.30 -17.58 6.87
N GLY A 77 16.87 -16.88 5.81
CA GLY A 77 16.04 -17.46 4.75
C GLY A 77 14.54 -17.48 5.04
N LEU A 78 14.09 -16.94 6.19
CA LEU A 78 12.67 -16.79 6.48
C LEU A 78 12.02 -15.69 5.61
N SER A 79 12.72 -14.57 5.45
CA SER A 79 12.31 -13.42 4.64
C SER A 79 12.20 -13.73 3.14
N ASN A 80 11.49 -12.89 2.39
CA ASN A 80 11.37 -13.04 0.95
C ASN A 80 12.75 -12.82 0.29
N SER A 81 13.08 -13.60 -0.74
CA SER A 81 14.36 -13.41 -1.45
C SER A 81 14.40 -12.03 -2.09
N SER A 82 15.45 -11.25 -1.85
CA SER A 82 15.62 -9.93 -2.47
C SER A 82 15.72 -10.00 -4.00
N GLU A 83 16.06 -11.17 -4.55
CA GLU A 83 16.13 -11.41 -6.00
C GLU A 83 14.74 -11.42 -6.67
N ASN A 84 13.66 -11.48 -5.89
CA ASN A 84 12.29 -11.43 -6.43
C ASN A 84 11.83 -10.01 -6.76
N ALA A 85 12.52 -8.96 -6.29
CA ALA A 85 12.08 -7.57 -6.44
C ALA A 85 11.80 -7.18 -7.90
N ASP A 86 12.65 -7.63 -8.84
CA ASP A 86 12.53 -7.34 -10.26
C ASP A 86 11.49 -8.23 -10.99
N LYS A 87 10.94 -9.24 -10.32
CA LYS A 87 9.95 -10.17 -10.87
C LYS A 87 8.51 -9.66 -10.72
N TYR A 88 8.29 -8.62 -9.90
CA TYR A 88 6.95 -8.06 -9.68
C TYR A 88 6.57 -7.06 -10.79
N PHE A 89 5.63 -7.46 -11.66
CA PHE A 89 5.27 -6.69 -12.85
C PHE A 89 4.04 -5.79 -12.70
N THR A 90 3.04 -6.21 -11.94
CA THR A 90 1.79 -5.44 -11.78
C THR A 90 1.90 -4.43 -10.65
N GLU A 91 1.13 -3.33 -10.71
CA GLU A 91 1.10 -2.35 -9.62
C GLU A 91 0.67 -2.98 -8.30
N LYS A 92 -0.32 -3.89 -8.32
CA LYS A 92 -0.75 -4.66 -7.15
C LYS A 92 0.41 -5.47 -6.56
N ALA A 93 1.12 -6.24 -7.39
CA ALA A 93 2.23 -7.08 -6.92
C ALA A 93 3.38 -6.24 -6.35
N ARG A 94 3.74 -5.13 -7.01
CA ARG A 94 4.79 -4.22 -6.53
C ARG A 94 4.41 -3.56 -5.21
N ALA A 95 3.17 -3.10 -5.06
CA ALA A 95 2.71 -2.46 -3.83
C ALA A 95 2.70 -3.44 -2.65
N LEU A 96 2.12 -4.63 -2.82
CA LEU A 96 2.13 -5.67 -1.80
C LEU A 96 3.56 -6.05 -1.41
N ASN A 97 4.45 -6.26 -2.38
CA ASN A 97 5.82 -6.66 -2.10
C ASN A 97 6.71 -5.53 -1.59
N LEU A 98 6.37 -4.26 -1.84
CA LEU A 98 7.00 -3.14 -1.14
C LEU A 98 6.67 -3.22 0.36
N GLY A 99 5.45 -3.60 0.72
CA GLY A 99 5.07 -3.94 2.09
C GLY A 99 5.87 -5.11 2.67
N VAL A 100 5.98 -6.21 1.92
CA VAL A 100 6.77 -7.40 2.31
C VAL A 100 8.22 -7.03 2.59
N TYR A 101 8.90 -6.36 1.66
CA TYR A 101 10.30 -5.97 1.89
C TYR A 101 10.45 -4.89 2.97
N SER A 102 9.41 -4.09 3.24
CA SER A 102 9.41 -3.17 4.39
C SER A 102 9.42 -3.92 5.73
N ALA A 103 8.65 -5.01 5.80
CA ALA A 103 8.64 -5.93 6.93
C ALA A 103 9.97 -6.67 7.09
N ASP A 104 10.52 -7.22 5.99
CA ASP A 104 11.82 -7.91 6.00
C ASP A 104 12.97 -6.98 6.36
N LEU A 105 12.97 -5.75 5.84
CA LEU A 105 13.93 -4.72 6.21
C LEU A 105 13.86 -4.40 7.71
N SER A 106 12.63 -4.28 8.25
CA SER A 106 12.43 -4.06 9.69
C SER A 106 12.96 -5.24 10.51
N TYR A 107 12.68 -6.47 10.08
CA TYR A 107 13.15 -7.68 10.74
C TYR A 107 14.68 -7.78 10.74
N ALA A 108 15.34 -7.64 9.58
CA ALA A 108 16.79 -7.65 9.51
C ALA A 108 17.43 -6.56 10.37
N SER A 109 16.87 -5.34 10.33
CA SER A 109 17.40 -4.19 11.07
C SER A 109 17.24 -4.34 12.58
N THR A 110 16.09 -4.83 13.05
CA THR A 110 15.84 -5.11 14.48
C THR A 110 16.87 -6.09 15.06
N TYR A 111 17.32 -7.05 14.24
CA TYR A 111 18.30 -8.08 14.61
C TYR A 111 19.73 -7.75 14.17
N GLN A 112 19.99 -6.52 13.73
CA GLN A 112 21.32 -6.02 13.31
C GLN A 112 21.99 -6.88 12.22
N ARG A 113 21.19 -7.45 11.31
CA ARG A 113 21.63 -8.24 10.17
C ARG A 113 21.96 -7.32 9.00
N LYS A 114 23.16 -6.71 9.04
CA LYS A 114 23.58 -5.63 8.12
C LYS A 114 23.48 -6.02 6.64
N GLN A 115 23.87 -7.24 6.29
CA GLN A 115 23.84 -7.69 4.90
C GLN A 115 22.40 -7.77 4.40
N GLU A 116 21.53 -8.40 5.18
CA GLU A 116 20.10 -8.57 4.92
C GLU A 116 19.37 -7.22 4.90
N THR A 117 19.69 -6.31 5.83
CA THR A 117 19.20 -4.92 5.83
C THR A 117 19.49 -4.24 4.49
N MET A 118 20.72 -4.35 3.97
CA MET A 118 21.06 -3.73 2.69
C MET A 118 20.42 -4.43 1.49
N LEU A 119 20.22 -5.74 1.55
CA LEU A 119 19.52 -6.50 0.50
C LEU A 119 18.05 -6.08 0.40
N PHE A 120 17.34 -6.04 1.54
CA PHE A 120 15.93 -5.67 1.57
C PHE A 120 15.73 -4.18 1.28
N LEU A 121 16.64 -3.30 1.71
CA LEU A 121 16.59 -1.90 1.34
C LEU A 121 16.68 -1.68 -0.18
N LYS A 122 17.58 -2.40 -0.86
CA LYS A 122 17.71 -2.33 -2.32
C LYS A 122 16.48 -2.88 -3.03
N ALA A 123 15.92 -3.99 -2.54
CA ALA A 123 14.67 -4.55 -3.05
C ALA A 123 13.50 -3.56 -2.90
N SER A 124 13.34 -2.94 -1.72
CA SER A 124 12.35 -1.87 -1.50
C SER A 124 12.56 -0.70 -2.45
N LYS A 125 13.80 -0.25 -2.63
CA LYS A 125 14.12 0.86 -3.55
C LYS A 125 13.73 0.53 -5.00
N ALA A 126 14.04 -0.67 -5.49
CA ALA A 126 13.65 -1.08 -6.83
C ALA A 126 12.13 -1.01 -7.04
N LEU A 127 11.34 -1.42 -6.03
CA LEU A 127 9.88 -1.33 -6.09
C LEU A 127 9.36 0.11 -5.99
N ILE A 128 9.95 0.94 -5.14
CA ILE A 128 9.66 2.38 -5.04
C ILE A 128 9.86 3.06 -6.39
N ASP A 129 11.00 2.80 -7.03
CA ASP A 129 11.35 3.38 -8.33
C ASP A 129 10.36 2.89 -9.42
N ASN A 130 10.03 1.60 -9.44
CA ASN A 130 9.06 1.00 -10.38
C ASN A 130 7.59 1.41 -10.15
N LEU A 131 7.25 1.88 -8.94
CA LEU A 131 5.94 2.44 -8.60
C LEU A 131 5.88 3.97 -8.81
N GLU A 132 7.00 4.56 -9.27
CA GLU A 132 7.19 5.99 -9.46
C GLU A 132 6.88 6.78 -8.17
N ILE A 133 7.36 6.25 -7.04
CA ILE A 133 7.29 6.89 -5.73
C ILE A 133 8.56 7.71 -5.54
N THR A 134 8.71 8.76 -6.35
CA THR A 134 9.83 9.69 -6.24
C THR A 134 9.56 10.72 -5.16
N SER A 135 10.08 10.49 -3.96
CA SER A 135 10.23 11.50 -2.92
C SER A 135 11.70 11.94 -2.83
N ALA A 136 11.94 13.22 -2.52
CA ALA A 136 13.30 13.72 -2.31
C ALA A 136 14.03 13.00 -1.16
N TYR A 137 13.28 12.34 -0.26
CA TYR A 137 13.82 11.58 0.87
C TYR A 137 14.26 10.16 0.46
N ASN A 138 13.60 9.55 -0.54
CA ASN A 138 13.94 8.20 -1.01
C ASN A 138 15.31 8.12 -1.71
N GLU A 139 15.81 9.24 -2.23
CA GLU A 139 17.11 9.28 -2.92
C GLU A 139 18.29 9.12 -1.95
N THR A 140 18.18 9.66 -0.74
CA THR A 140 19.26 9.63 0.27
C THR A 140 19.15 8.47 1.25
N LEU A 141 18.01 7.77 1.28
CA LEU A 141 17.71 6.71 2.24
C LEU A 141 18.80 5.62 2.27
N VAL A 142 19.29 5.20 1.10
CA VAL A 142 20.32 4.15 1.02
C VAL A 142 21.59 4.59 1.74
N GLU A 143 22.05 5.83 1.50
CA GLU A 143 23.23 6.36 2.17
C GLU A 143 23.03 6.55 3.66
N GLU A 144 21.83 6.98 4.08
CA GLU A 144 21.52 7.16 5.50
C GLU A 144 21.52 5.82 6.25
N VAL A 145 20.92 4.78 5.67
CA VAL A 145 20.96 3.43 6.25
C VAL A 145 22.40 2.91 6.30
N GLU A 146 23.17 3.02 5.21
CA GLU A 146 24.56 2.57 5.15
C GLU A 146 25.43 3.22 6.24
N LYS A 147 25.28 4.53 6.47
CA LYS A 147 26.02 5.28 7.50
C LYS A 147 25.64 4.87 8.93
N ASN A 148 24.45 4.30 9.13
CA ASN A 148 23.91 3.98 10.45
C ASN A 148 23.76 2.48 10.71
N LEU A 149 24.36 1.59 9.88
CA LEU A 149 24.23 0.13 10.03
C LEU A 149 24.64 -0.43 11.41
N ASP A 150 25.43 0.33 12.18
CA ASP A 150 25.88 0.00 13.54
C ASP A 150 24.99 0.60 14.65
N ASP A 151 24.11 1.54 14.33
CA ASP A 151 23.23 2.24 15.27
C ASP A 151 21.77 1.78 15.07
N LYS A 152 21.36 0.79 15.86
CA LYS A 152 20.02 0.20 15.77
C LYS A 152 18.92 1.24 15.95
N ASP A 153 19.06 2.15 16.91
CA ASP A 153 18.02 3.13 17.21
C ASP A 153 17.87 4.14 16.07
N GLN A 154 19.00 4.56 15.46
CA GLN A 154 18.95 5.40 14.28
C GLN A 154 18.40 4.67 13.05
N LEU A 155 18.76 3.40 12.84
CA LEU A 155 18.18 2.61 11.74
C LEU A 155 16.67 2.53 11.84
N VAL A 156 16.14 2.19 13.02
CA VAL A 156 14.70 2.15 13.26
C VAL A 156 14.08 3.49 12.88
N LYS A 157 14.64 4.60 13.38
CA LYS A 157 14.12 5.94 13.08
C LYS A 157 14.14 6.28 11.59
N ILE A 158 15.26 6.06 10.90
CA ILE A 158 15.45 6.38 9.47
C ILE A 158 14.47 5.58 8.63
N ILE A 159 14.39 4.26 8.86
CA ILE A 159 13.55 3.36 8.07
C ILE A 159 12.06 3.65 8.35
N THR A 160 11.68 3.81 9.61
CA THR A 160 10.30 4.17 9.99
C THR A 160 9.87 5.49 9.35
N ASN A 161 10.71 6.53 9.38
CA ASN A 161 10.41 7.82 8.74
C ASN A 161 10.25 7.68 7.22
N SER A 162 11.11 6.90 6.56
CA SER A 162 10.99 6.66 5.12
C SER A 162 9.68 5.97 4.74
N PHE A 163 9.20 5.03 5.56
CA PHE A 163 7.89 4.42 5.35
C PHE A 163 6.75 5.41 5.51
N TYR A 164 6.81 6.30 6.50
CA TYR A 164 5.84 7.38 6.65
C TYR A 164 5.83 8.33 5.46
N ASP A 165 7.00 8.70 4.94
CA ASP A 165 7.12 9.59 3.79
C ASP A 165 6.59 8.93 2.50
N THR A 166 6.90 7.65 2.29
CA THR A 166 6.37 6.84 1.18
C THR A 166 4.84 6.78 1.23
N TYR A 167 4.30 6.51 2.41
CA TYR A 167 2.87 6.46 2.64
C TYR A 167 2.19 7.82 2.42
N GLU A 168 2.77 8.89 2.97
CA GLU A 168 2.23 10.24 2.81
C GLU A 168 2.24 10.66 1.33
N PHE A 169 3.31 10.33 0.60
CA PHE A 169 3.40 10.53 -0.83
C PHE A 169 2.28 9.82 -1.58
N LEU A 170 2.06 8.53 -1.33
CA LEU A 170 1.02 7.76 -2.03
C LEU A 170 -0.36 8.36 -1.79
N ASN A 171 -0.67 8.75 -0.55
CA ASN A 171 -1.96 9.35 -0.23
C ASN A 171 -2.16 10.73 -0.88
N LYS A 172 -1.17 11.62 -0.78
CA LYS A 172 -1.23 12.97 -1.39
C LYS A 172 -1.39 12.92 -2.91
N ASN A 173 -0.85 11.88 -3.56
CA ASN A 173 -0.90 11.70 -5.01
C ASN A 173 -2.10 10.87 -5.49
N ALA A 174 -3.16 10.75 -4.68
CA ALA A 174 -4.36 9.97 -5.01
C ALA A 174 -4.11 8.46 -5.28
N LYS A 175 -2.97 7.94 -4.82
CA LYS A 175 -2.58 6.52 -4.87
C LYS A 175 -2.95 5.81 -3.55
N GLY A 176 -4.09 6.17 -2.95
CA GLY A 176 -4.53 5.64 -1.64
C GLY A 176 -4.66 4.11 -1.61
N ASN A 177 -5.17 3.51 -2.69
CA ASN A 177 -5.29 2.04 -2.79
C ASN A 177 -3.93 1.35 -2.82
N LEU A 178 -2.92 1.93 -3.47
CA LEU A 178 -1.54 1.40 -3.43
C LEU A 178 -0.98 1.48 -2.01
N SER A 179 -1.27 2.56 -1.28
CA SER A 179 -0.89 2.71 0.12
C SER A 179 -1.47 1.60 1.00
N LEU A 180 -2.75 1.30 0.83
CA LEU A 180 -3.44 0.20 1.54
C LEU A 180 -2.85 -1.18 1.19
N MET A 181 -2.45 -1.40 -0.06
CA MET A 181 -1.76 -2.63 -0.47
C MET A 181 -0.36 -2.76 0.18
N VAL A 182 0.41 -1.68 0.26
CA VAL A 182 1.71 -1.67 0.96
C VAL A 182 1.54 -2.06 2.43
N VAL A 183 0.57 -1.46 3.11
CA VAL A 183 0.26 -1.79 4.52
C VAL A 183 -0.14 -3.25 4.67
N SER A 184 -0.97 -3.75 3.76
CA SER A 184 -1.43 -5.14 3.79
C SER A 184 -0.30 -6.14 3.58
N GLY A 185 0.62 -5.88 2.64
CA GLY A 185 1.80 -6.70 2.44
C GLY A 185 2.72 -6.72 3.66
N SER A 186 2.89 -5.57 4.32
CA SER A 186 3.67 -5.46 5.56
C SER A 186 3.05 -6.23 6.71
N PHE A 187 1.72 -6.24 6.82
CA PHE A 187 0.98 -7.03 7.81
C PHE A 187 1.13 -8.54 7.54
N ILE A 188 0.91 -8.97 6.30
CA ILE A 188 1.02 -10.39 5.91
C ILE A 188 2.42 -10.92 6.22
N GLU A 189 3.47 -10.19 5.82
CA GLU A 189 4.85 -10.62 6.08
C GLU A 189 5.19 -10.57 7.56
N GLY A 190 4.75 -9.54 8.29
CA GLY A 190 4.97 -9.45 9.73
C GLY A 190 4.36 -10.63 10.49
N LEU A 191 3.12 -11.00 10.17
CA LEU A 191 2.45 -12.16 10.76
C LEU A 191 3.11 -13.49 10.33
N TYR A 192 3.55 -13.59 9.07
CA TYR A 192 4.31 -14.75 8.61
C TYR A 192 5.60 -14.92 9.42
N ILE A 193 6.39 -13.86 9.59
CA ILE A 193 7.59 -13.86 10.42
C ILE A 193 7.24 -14.30 11.84
N ALA A 194 6.23 -13.69 12.47
CA ALA A 194 5.85 -14.00 13.84
C ALA A 194 5.45 -15.47 14.06
N THR A 195 4.72 -16.05 13.11
CA THR A 195 4.26 -17.46 13.18
C THR A 195 5.38 -18.47 12.92
N HIS A 196 6.42 -18.09 12.17
CA HIS A 196 7.53 -18.95 11.76
C HIS A 196 8.87 -18.64 12.46
N ILE A 197 8.88 -17.73 13.45
CA ILE A 197 10.09 -17.27 14.14
C ILE A 197 10.75 -18.34 15.04
N SER A 198 10.12 -19.50 15.19
CA SER A 198 10.62 -20.61 15.99
C SER A 198 10.07 -21.94 15.49
N GLU A 199 10.85 -23.02 15.61
CA GLU A 199 10.36 -24.38 15.37
C GLU A 199 9.33 -24.81 16.44
N ASN A 200 9.35 -24.17 17.61
CA ASN A 200 8.48 -24.46 18.76
C ASN A 200 7.65 -23.23 19.17
N THR A 201 7.11 -22.47 18.21
CA THR A 201 6.29 -21.26 18.45
C THR A 201 5.25 -21.44 19.56
N TYR A 202 4.52 -22.55 19.57
CA TYR A 202 3.48 -22.82 20.58
C TYR A 202 4.02 -22.96 22.01
N SER A 203 5.27 -23.42 22.17
CA SER A 203 5.89 -23.64 23.48
C SER A 203 6.32 -22.34 24.17
N ASN A 204 6.26 -21.20 23.47
CA ASN A 204 6.55 -19.89 24.04
C ASN A 204 5.25 -19.06 24.14
N PRO A 205 4.64 -18.96 25.33
CA PRO A 205 3.39 -18.21 25.52
C PRO A 205 3.46 -16.74 25.13
N GLU A 206 4.64 -16.11 25.21
CA GLU A 206 4.80 -14.71 24.79
C GLU A 206 4.75 -14.57 23.27
N ILE A 207 5.34 -15.50 22.51
CA ILE A 207 5.22 -15.53 21.04
C ILE A 207 3.77 -15.81 20.65
N VAL A 208 3.12 -16.79 21.28
CA VAL A 208 1.70 -17.11 21.06
C VAL A 208 0.82 -15.88 21.31
N LYS A 209 1.09 -15.12 22.37
CA LYS A 209 0.39 -13.87 22.66
C LYS A 209 0.61 -12.82 21.57
N VAL A 210 1.86 -12.62 21.11
CA VAL A 210 2.18 -11.66 20.03
C VAL A 210 1.40 -11.98 18.76
N ILE A 211 1.29 -13.26 18.39
CA ILE A 211 0.52 -13.73 17.23
C ILE A 211 -0.98 -13.51 17.47
N PHE A 212 -1.49 -13.86 18.66
CA PHE A 212 -2.89 -13.64 19.02
C PHE A 212 -3.29 -12.17 18.92
N ASP A 213 -2.44 -11.25 19.41
CA ASP A 213 -2.69 -9.80 19.36
C ASP A 213 -2.80 -9.27 17.90
N GLN A 214 -2.32 -10.01 16.89
CA GLN A 214 -2.49 -9.62 15.48
C GLN A 214 -3.94 -9.73 14.99
N LYS A 215 -4.84 -10.35 15.75
CA LYS A 215 -6.28 -10.37 15.45
C LYS A 215 -6.85 -8.95 15.34
N GLU A 216 -6.58 -8.09 16.33
CA GLU A 216 -7.08 -6.71 16.34
C GLU A 216 -6.45 -5.87 15.21
N VAL A 217 -5.20 -6.16 14.87
CA VAL A 217 -4.48 -5.53 13.76
C VAL A 217 -5.14 -5.89 12.42
N LEU A 218 -5.46 -7.17 12.22
CA LEU A 218 -6.19 -7.65 11.05
C LEU A 218 -7.58 -7.02 10.95
N GLU A 219 -8.34 -6.98 12.03
CA GLU A 219 -9.68 -6.39 12.06
C GLU A 219 -9.65 -4.92 11.67
N LYS A 220 -8.66 -4.16 12.19
CA LYS A 220 -8.51 -2.77 11.79
C LYS A 220 -8.04 -2.62 10.34
N LEU A 221 -7.14 -3.47 9.86
CA LEU A 221 -6.75 -3.49 8.45
C LEU A 221 -7.95 -3.73 7.52
N LEU A 222 -8.81 -4.69 7.86
CA LEU A 222 -10.04 -4.95 7.11
C LEU A 222 -10.96 -3.73 7.11
N SER A 223 -11.13 -3.05 8.26
CA SER A 223 -11.99 -1.86 8.36
C SER A 223 -11.57 -0.69 7.48
N VAL A 224 -10.27 -0.57 7.14
CA VAL A 224 -9.77 0.47 6.22
C VAL A 224 -9.79 0.04 4.75
N LEU A 225 -9.76 -1.25 4.47
CA LEU A 225 -9.84 -1.80 3.12
C LEU A 225 -11.29 -1.84 2.62
N GLU A 226 -12.25 -2.18 3.49
CA GLU A 226 -13.67 -2.34 3.18
C GLU A 226 -14.28 -1.16 2.40
N PRO A 227 -14.06 0.12 2.79
CA PRO A 227 -14.61 1.27 2.05
C PRO A 227 -14.10 1.40 0.60
N GLU A 228 -12.95 0.78 0.30
CA GLU A 228 -12.30 0.84 -1.01
C GLU A 228 -12.52 -0.42 -1.87
N ALA A 229 -13.41 -1.34 -1.45
CA ALA A 229 -13.74 -2.60 -2.15
C ALA A 229 -14.29 -2.43 -3.58
N LYS A 230 -14.58 -1.20 -4.03
CA LYS A 230 -14.89 -0.91 -5.45
C LYS A 230 -13.68 -1.13 -6.38
N ASP A 231 -12.46 -1.07 -5.85
CA ASP A 231 -11.25 -1.39 -6.58
C ASP A 231 -11.05 -2.92 -6.59
N PRO A 232 -10.98 -3.56 -7.77
CA PRO A 232 -10.88 -5.02 -7.86
C PRO A 232 -9.65 -5.62 -7.16
N ASN A 233 -8.56 -4.87 -7.06
CA ASN A 233 -7.36 -5.34 -6.37
C ASN A 233 -7.55 -5.34 -4.85
N ILE A 234 -8.28 -4.34 -4.33
CA ILE A 234 -8.65 -4.25 -2.91
C ILE A 234 -9.70 -5.31 -2.57
N ASP A 235 -10.72 -5.50 -3.42
CA ASP A 235 -11.74 -6.54 -3.23
C ASP A 235 -11.14 -7.95 -3.15
N SER A 236 -10.25 -8.28 -4.09
CA SER A 236 -9.50 -9.55 -4.07
C SER A 236 -8.68 -9.72 -2.79
N LEU A 237 -8.05 -8.66 -2.30
CA LEU A 237 -7.25 -8.68 -1.07
C LEU A 237 -8.12 -8.82 0.18
N LEU A 238 -9.30 -8.19 0.20
CA LEU A 238 -10.29 -8.36 1.26
C LEU A 238 -10.77 -9.82 1.35
N ILE A 239 -11.06 -10.47 0.23
CA ILE A 239 -11.47 -11.88 0.20
C ILE A 239 -10.37 -12.77 0.82
N GLU A 240 -9.13 -12.53 0.42
CA GLU A 240 -7.94 -13.22 0.93
C GLU A 240 -7.76 -13.03 2.45
N LEU A 241 -7.76 -11.78 2.93
CA LEU A 241 -7.60 -11.44 4.35
C LEU A 241 -8.78 -11.91 5.22
N ASN A 242 -10.00 -11.93 4.69
CA ASN A 242 -11.15 -12.52 5.39
C ASN A 242 -10.98 -14.03 5.61
N GLY A 243 -10.29 -14.73 4.71
CA GLY A 243 -9.92 -16.13 4.92
C GLY A 243 -9.07 -16.33 6.19
N LEU A 244 -8.10 -15.44 6.42
CA LEU A 244 -7.30 -15.43 7.66
C LEU A 244 -8.14 -15.02 8.88
N LYS A 245 -9.05 -14.05 8.71
CA LYS A 245 -9.95 -13.62 9.79
C LYS A 245 -10.81 -14.79 10.30
N LEU A 246 -11.30 -15.64 9.41
CA LEU A 246 -12.08 -16.82 9.78
C LEU A 246 -11.31 -17.79 10.69
N SER A 247 -9.98 -17.89 10.54
CA SER A 247 -9.14 -18.68 11.45
C SER A 247 -9.03 -18.04 12.83
N TYR A 248 -8.86 -16.71 12.90
CA TYR A 248 -8.87 -15.97 14.18
C TYR A 248 -10.24 -15.94 14.88
N ASP A 249 -11.34 -16.00 14.13
CA ASP A 249 -12.70 -15.99 14.67
C ASP A 249 -13.06 -17.29 15.40
N LYS A 250 -12.31 -18.38 15.19
CA LYS A 250 -12.46 -19.65 15.92
C LYS A 250 -11.95 -19.58 17.36
N ILE A 251 -11.22 -18.52 17.72
CA ILE A 251 -10.69 -18.35 19.06
C ILE A 251 -11.79 -17.74 19.95
N VAL A 252 -12.35 -18.55 20.85
CA VAL A 252 -13.52 -18.18 21.69
C VAL A 252 -13.12 -17.76 23.11
N ASP A 253 -12.08 -18.37 23.69
CA ASP A 253 -11.75 -18.23 25.11
C ASP A 253 -10.64 -17.20 25.41
N GLY A 254 -10.30 -16.36 24.42
CA GLY A 254 -9.23 -15.35 24.56
C GLY A 254 -7.81 -15.92 24.65
N SER A 255 -7.66 -17.24 24.47
CA SER A 255 -6.37 -17.93 24.35
C SER A 255 -6.37 -18.81 23.11
N MET A 256 -5.23 -18.86 22.42
CA MET A 256 -5.03 -19.66 21.22
C MET A 256 -4.41 -21.01 21.57
N ASP A 257 -5.03 -22.10 21.12
CA ASP A 257 -4.46 -23.45 21.23
C ASP A 257 -3.51 -23.78 20.06
N GLU A 258 -2.89 -24.96 20.12
CA GLU A 258 -1.90 -25.38 19.12
C GLU A 258 -2.52 -25.61 17.73
N GLU A 259 -3.75 -26.12 17.66
CA GLU A 259 -4.43 -26.37 16.38
C GLU A 259 -4.82 -25.05 15.71
N GLN A 260 -5.32 -24.09 16.49
CA GLN A 260 -5.65 -22.74 16.04
C GLN A 260 -4.40 -22.00 15.56
N LEU A 261 -3.28 -22.09 16.30
CA LEU A 261 -2.01 -21.52 15.86
C LEU A 261 -1.54 -22.14 14.54
N LYS A 262 -1.61 -23.47 14.39
CA LYS A 262 -1.26 -24.16 13.14
C LYS A 262 -2.15 -23.71 11.98
N GLU A 263 -3.44 -23.53 12.22
CA GLU A 263 -4.38 -23.04 11.21
C GLU A 263 -4.02 -21.62 10.75
N ILE A 264 -3.77 -20.70 11.70
CA ILE A 264 -3.36 -19.32 11.39
C ILE A 264 -2.04 -19.30 10.63
N THR A 265 -1.07 -20.11 11.07
CA THR A 265 0.25 -20.26 10.41
C THR A 265 0.10 -20.72 8.96
N ALA A 266 -0.72 -21.75 8.71
CA ALA A 266 -0.99 -22.24 7.37
C ALA A 266 -1.74 -21.21 6.51
N SER A 267 -2.68 -20.48 7.11
CA SER A 267 -3.47 -19.46 6.43
C SER A 267 -2.59 -18.28 5.96
N VAL A 268 -1.75 -17.74 6.85
CA VAL A 268 -0.82 -16.66 6.49
C VAL A 268 0.26 -17.13 5.50
N ALA A 269 0.75 -18.37 5.63
CA ALA A 269 1.70 -18.92 4.65
C ALA A 269 1.09 -18.97 3.24
N LYS A 270 -0.15 -19.48 3.12
CA LYS A 270 -0.86 -19.50 1.84
C LYS A 270 -1.08 -18.11 1.26
N LEU A 271 -1.41 -17.13 2.10
CA LEU A 271 -1.57 -15.73 1.70
C LEU A 271 -0.26 -15.10 1.23
N ARG A 272 0.82 -15.35 1.95
CA ARG A 272 2.14 -14.88 1.55
C ARG A 272 2.55 -15.50 0.22
N ASP A 273 2.37 -16.80 0.07
CA ASP A 273 2.73 -17.53 -1.15
C ASP A 273 1.94 -17.06 -2.37
N SER A 274 0.76 -16.45 -2.23
CA SER A 274 0.03 -15.88 -3.37
C SER A 274 0.53 -14.50 -3.79
N ILE A 275 1.29 -13.80 -2.94
CA ILE A 275 1.78 -12.43 -3.22
C ILE A 275 3.28 -12.39 -3.56
N VAL A 276 4.10 -13.32 -3.04
CA VAL A 276 5.57 -13.28 -3.23
C VAL A 276 6.08 -14.04 -4.47
N GLN A 277 5.20 -14.46 -5.38
CA GLN A 277 5.54 -15.23 -6.59
C GLN A 277 6.26 -14.42 -7.68
#